data_AF-A0A835NFZ6-F1
#
_entry.id   AF-A0A835NFZ6-F1
#
_cell.length_a   1.000
_cell.length_b   1.000
_cell.length_c   1.000
_cell.angle_alpha   90.00
_cell.angle_beta   90.00
_cell.angle_gamma   90.00
#
_symmetry.space_group_name_H-M   'P 1'
#
loop_
_entity.id
_entity.type
_entity.pdbx_description
1 polymer ?
#
loop_
_entity_poly.entity_id
_entity_poly.type
_entity_poly.pdbx_seq_one_letter_code
_entity_poly.pdbx_strand_id
1 'polypeptide(L)'
;MTAQKYLGSRAVAAQRTWASSVPGRVEFFSSQGSTAPPGMPPLPVVALPGVDDSYPPQKKSFMMIKYMHDHYLDKYEWFMRADDDVYIKGEKLEEFLRSLNSSKPLYLGQTGLGNIEELGKLGLEPGENFCMGGPGMIFSREVLRRMVPHIGECLREMYTTHEDVEVGRCVRRFGGTQCVWSY
;
A
#
# COMPACT_ATOMS: atom_id res chain seq x y z
N MET A 1 -6.79 2.34 0.50
CA MET A 1 -7.23 2.11 -0.89
C MET A 1 -8.70 1.77 -0.87
N THR A 2 -9.51 2.36 -1.75
CA THR A 2 -10.97 2.20 -1.74
C THR A 2 -11.53 2.22 -3.17
N ALA A 3 -12.85 2.11 -3.30
CA ALA A 3 -13.61 2.21 -4.54
C ALA A 3 -14.67 3.31 -4.40
N GLN A 4 -15.17 3.85 -5.52
CA GLN A 4 -16.17 4.93 -5.51
C GLN A 4 -17.36 4.59 -4.61
N LYS A 5 -17.82 3.33 -4.69
CA LYS A 5 -18.96 2.81 -3.91
C LYS A 5 -18.73 2.77 -2.39
N TYR A 6 -17.48 2.79 -1.92
CA TYR A 6 -17.13 2.72 -0.51
C TYR A 6 -16.68 4.04 0.10
N LEU A 7 -16.54 5.10 -0.73
CA LEU A 7 -16.20 6.44 -0.24
C LEU A 7 -17.22 6.99 0.76
N GLY A 8 -18.51 6.71 0.58
CA GLY A 8 -19.58 7.17 1.47
C GLY A 8 -19.78 6.35 2.74
N SER A 9 -19.08 5.22 2.87
CA SER A 9 -19.27 4.26 3.97
C SER A 9 -17.95 3.99 4.68
N ARG A 10 -17.11 3.11 4.13
CA ARG A 10 -15.85 2.66 4.73
C ARG A 10 -14.85 3.81 4.91
N ALA A 11 -14.67 4.63 3.89
CA ALA A 11 -13.76 5.77 3.96
C ALA A 11 -14.22 6.82 5.00
N VAL A 12 -15.53 7.13 5.05
CA VAL A 12 -16.10 8.00 6.10
C VAL A 12 -15.87 7.41 7.49
N ALA A 13 -16.05 6.10 7.67
CA ALA A 13 -15.84 5.44 8.95
C ALA A 13 -14.37 5.55 9.40
N ALA A 14 -13.41 5.30 8.51
CA ALA A 14 -11.98 5.48 8.80
C ALA A 14 -11.66 6.95 9.14
N GLN A 15 -12.18 7.91 8.35
CA GLN A 15 -11.97 9.34 8.56
C GLN A 15 -12.50 9.83 9.92
N ARG A 16 -13.65 9.31 10.36
CA ARG A 16 -14.28 9.67 11.64
C ARG A 16 -13.66 8.99 12.86
N THR A 17 -12.82 7.97 12.65
CA THR A 17 -12.28 7.16 13.74
C THR A 17 -10.77 7.26 13.82
N TRP A 18 -10.05 6.36 13.16
CA TRP A 18 -8.62 6.21 13.37
C TRP A 18 -7.76 7.16 12.55
N ALA A 19 -8.27 7.73 11.45
CA ALA A 19 -7.45 8.56 10.56
C ALA A 19 -6.81 9.76 11.28
N SER A 20 -7.53 10.38 12.22
CA SER A 20 -7.01 11.51 13.02
C SER A 20 -5.95 11.12 14.04
N SER A 21 -5.82 9.81 14.36
CA SER A 21 -4.75 9.31 15.24
C SER A 21 -3.40 9.16 14.53
N VAL A 22 -3.38 9.29 13.20
CA VAL A 22 -2.14 9.26 12.41
C VAL A 22 -1.56 10.67 12.38
N PRO A 23 -0.35 10.92 12.92
CA PRO A 23 0.26 12.26 12.95
C PRO A 23 0.61 12.80 11.55
N GLY A 24 0.74 11.90 10.58
CA GLY A 24 1.00 12.22 9.19
C GLY A 24 -0.28 12.53 8.41
N ARG A 25 -0.31 12.07 7.16
CA ARG A 25 -1.44 12.26 6.27
C ARG A 25 -2.12 10.93 5.98
N VAL A 26 -3.45 10.95 5.95
CA VAL A 26 -4.28 9.84 5.47
C VAL A 26 -5.08 10.34 4.26
N GLU A 27 -4.97 9.62 3.14
CA GLU A 27 -5.69 9.91 1.89
C GLU A 27 -6.40 8.65 1.38
N PHE A 28 -7.57 8.85 0.77
CA PHE A 28 -8.39 7.78 0.22
C PHE A 28 -8.23 7.70 -1.29
N PHE A 29 -7.42 6.75 -1.73
CA PHE A 29 -7.15 6.52 -3.15
C PHE A 29 -8.25 5.68 -3.79
N SER A 30 -8.81 6.19 -4.89
CA SER A 30 -9.89 5.55 -5.64
C SER A 30 -9.71 5.67 -7.15
N SER A 31 -10.68 5.17 -7.92
CA SER A 31 -10.62 5.16 -9.39
C SER A 31 -10.67 6.56 -9.99
N GLN A 32 -10.36 6.66 -11.28
CA GLN A 32 -10.44 7.90 -12.03
C GLN A 32 -11.87 8.47 -11.96
N GLY A 33 -11.97 9.77 -11.73
CA GLY A 33 -13.24 10.47 -11.62
C GLY A 33 -13.97 10.27 -10.29
N SER A 34 -13.37 9.53 -9.34
CA SER A 34 -13.96 9.36 -8.03
C SER A 34 -14.05 10.66 -7.25
N THR A 35 -15.17 10.87 -6.58
CA THR A 35 -15.42 12.04 -5.73
C THR A 35 -16.06 11.63 -4.42
N ALA A 36 -15.73 12.34 -3.34
CA ALA A 36 -16.42 12.23 -2.07
C ALA A 36 -17.94 12.46 -2.27
N PRO A 37 -18.82 11.63 -1.69
CA PRO A 37 -20.25 11.83 -1.82
C PRO A 37 -20.71 13.17 -1.21
N PRO A 38 -21.70 13.84 -1.82
CA PRO A 38 -22.24 15.08 -1.28
C PRO A 38 -22.85 14.85 0.11
N GLY A 39 -22.76 15.86 0.98
CA GLY A 39 -23.32 15.79 2.34
C GLY A 39 -22.52 14.97 3.36
N MET A 40 -21.36 14.43 2.98
CA MET A 40 -20.43 13.76 3.89
C MET A 40 -19.36 14.72 4.42
N PRO A 41 -18.69 14.40 5.56
CA PRO A 41 -17.53 15.16 6.00
C PRO A 41 -16.45 15.23 4.91
N PRO A 42 -15.61 16.28 4.88
CA PRO A 42 -14.51 16.37 3.93
C PRO A 42 -13.65 15.10 3.97
N LEU A 43 -13.56 14.41 2.84
CA LEU A 43 -12.71 13.26 2.64
C LEU A 43 -11.54 13.65 1.72
N PRO A 44 -10.28 13.41 2.13
CA PRO A 44 -9.12 13.63 1.28
C PRO A 44 -9.05 12.52 0.21
N VAL A 45 -9.89 12.61 -0.81
CA VAL A 45 -9.97 11.64 -1.91
C VAL A 45 -8.94 11.96 -2.98
N VAL A 46 -8.18 10.95 -3.40
CA VAL A 46 -7.28 11.02 -4.55
C VAL A 46 -7.82 10.08 -5.63
N ALA A 47 -8.36 10.65 -6.70
CA ALA A 47 -8.78 9.91 -7.88
C ALA A 47 -7.55 9.64 -8.78
N LEU A 48 -7.17 8.37 -8.92
CA LEU A 48 -5.97 7.98 -9.67
C LEU A 48 -6.25 7.97 -11.18
N PRO A 49 -5.51 8.75 -12.00
CA PRO A 49 -5.70 8.76 -13.45
C PRO A 49 -5.41 7.39 -14.08
N GLY A 50 -6.28 6.97 -15.00
CA GLY A 50 -6.17 5.71 -15.75
C GLY A 50 -6.41 4.45 -14.91
N VAL A 51 -6.96 4.58 -13.70
CA VAL A 51 -7.24 3.46 -12.79
C VAL A 51 -8.75 3.29 -12.61
N ASP A 52 -9.22 2.04 -12.55
CA ASP A 52 -10.63 1.70 -12.31
C ASP A 52 -10.81 0.99 -10.95
N ASP A 53 -12.04 0.54 -10.67
CA ASP A 53 -12.39 -0.21 -9.46
C ASP A 53 -12.40 -1.75 -9.67
N SER A 54 -11.74 -2.23 -10.73
CA SER A 54 -11.68 -3.66 -11.05
C SER A 54 -10.89 -4.45 -9.99
N TYR A 55 -11.32 -5.69 -9.78
CA TYR A 55 -10.62 -6.64 -8.90
C TYR A 55 -9.93 -7.72 -9.74
N PRO A 56 -8.67 -8.08 -9.44
CA PRO A 56 -7.82 -7.57 -8.35
C PRO A 56 -7.23 -6.18 -8.60
N PRO A 57 -7.00 -5.35 -7.56
CA PRO A 57 -6.68 -3.94 -7.69
C PRO A 57 -5.18 -3.64 -7.97
N GLN A 58 -4.52 -4.47 -8.78
CA GLN A 58 -3.05 -4.43 -8.98
C GLN A 58 -2.57 -3.05 -9.44
N LYS A 59 -3.15 -2.54 -10.54
CA LYS A 59 -2.82 -1.23 -11.08
C LYS A 59 -3.10 -0.11 -10.08
N LYS A 60 -4.20 -0.20 -9.33
CA LYS A 60 -4.57 0.82 -8.33
C LYS A 60 -3.53 0.91 -7.23
N SER A 61 -3.05 -0.23 -6.72
CA SER A 61 -2.04 -0.23 -5.67
C SER A 61 -0.71 0.36 -6.12
N PHE A 62 -0.20 -0.07 -7.28
CA PHE A 62 1.02 0.49 -7.84
C PHE A 62 0.91 2.00 -8.11
N MET A 63 -0.22 2.46 -8.66
CA MET A 63 -0.43 3.88 -8.94
C MET A 63 -0.60 4.71 -7.66
N MET A 64 -1.17 4.13 -6.60
CA MET A 64 -1.22 4.75 -5.28
C MET A 64 0.19 4.88 -4.68
N ILE A 65 1.00 3.82 -4.73
CA ILE A 65 2.39 3.84 -4.24
C ILE A 65 3.22 4.86 -5.02
N LYS A 66 3.06 4.90 -6.35
CA LYS A 66 3.68 5.91 -7.20
C LYS A 66 3.27 7.32 -6.80
N TYR A 67 1.97 7.57 -6.55
CA TYR A 67 1.50 8.88 -6.10
C TYR A 67 2.15 9.29 -4.77
N MET A 68 2.17 8.39 -3.78
CA MET A 68 2.80 8.67 -2.49
C MET A 68 4.26 9.08 -2.64
N HIS A 69 5.01 8.39 -3.50
CA HIS A 69 6.38 8.75 -3.83
C HIS A 69 6.46 10.11 -4.52
N ASP A 70 5.79 10.29 -5.64
CA ASP A 70 5.93 11.48 -6.48
C ASP A 70 5.55 12.78 -5.76
N HIS A 71 4.61 12.71 -4.81
CA HIS A 71 4.11 13.89 -4.08
C HIS A 71 4.73 14.09 -2.69
N TYR A 72 5.21 13.03 -2.06
CA TYR A 72 5.53 13.04 -0.63
C TYR A 72 6.83 12.34 -0.22
N LEU A 73 7.63 11.79 -1.15
CA LEU A 73 8.87 11.09 -0.80
C LEU A 73 9.79 11.91 0.12
N ASP A 74 9.96 13.20 -0.18
CA ASP A 74 10.83 14.11 0.58
C ASP A 74 10.17 14.67 1.85
N LYS A 75 8.88 14.37 2.07
CA LYS A 75 8.08 14.91 3.19
C LYS A 75 7.85 13.89 4.30
N TYR A 76 7.77 12.59 3.96
CA TYR A 76 7.53 11.52 4.93
C TYR A 76 8.64 10.47 4.88
N GLU A 77 8.88 9.82 6.01
CA GLU A 77 9.87 8.74 6.14
C GLU A 77 9.26 7.36 5.92
N TRP A 78 7.94 7.26 6.08
CA TRP A 78 7.17 6.02 6.06
C TRP A 78 5.90 6.21 5.25
N PHE A 79 5.54 5.18 4.49
CA PHE A 79 4.40 5.17 3.59
C PHE A 79 3.63 3.88 3.81
N MET A 80 2.30 3.93 3.78
CA MET A 80 1.48 2.75 4.04
C MET A 80 0.38 2.61 2.98
N ARG A 81 0.30 1.42 2.39
CA ARG A 81 -0.88 0.93 1.67
C ARG A 81 -1.75 0.15 2.63
N ALA A 82 -3.02 0.49 2.76
CA ALA A 82 -3.98 -0.28 3.55
C ALA A 82 -5.32 -0.34 2.82
N ASP A 83 -6.12 -1.37 3.06
CA ASP A 83 -7.50 -1.44 2.55
C ASP A 83 -8.45 -0.53 3.36
N ASP A 84 -9.66 -0.31 2.86
CA ASP A 84 -10.63 0.58 3.49
C ASP A 84 -11.42 -0.05 4.64
N ASP A 85 -11.24 -1.35 4.89
CA ASP A 85 -11.83 -2.12 5.98
C ASP A 85 -10.84 -2.45 7.11
N VAL A 86 -9.72 -1.71 7.20
CA VAL A 86 -8.80 -1.79 8.34
C VAL A 86 -9.12 -0.81 9.45
N TYR A 87 -8.60 -1.10 10.65
CA TYR A 87 -8.48 -0.16 11.74
C TYR A 87 -7.00 -0.04 12.17
N ILE A 88 -6.45 1.18 12.16
CA ILE A 88 -5.05 1.43 12.48
C ILE A 88 -4.94 2.11 13.84
N LYS A 89 -4.10 1.59 14.73
CA LYS A 89 -3.76 2.27 16.00
C LYS A 89 -2.62 3.25 15.73
N GLY A 90 -2.94 4.47 15.27
CA GLY A 90 -1.97 5.45 14.78
C GLY A 90 -0.83 5.75 15.75
N GLU A 91 -1.13 5.96 17.03
CA GLU A 91 -0.13 6.23 18.09
C GLU A 91 0.86 5.07 18.25
N LYS A 92 0.37 3.82 18.26
CA LYS A 92 1.22 2.62 18.37
C LYS A 92 2.08 2.42 17.12
N LEU A 93 1.49 2.68 15.95
CA LEU A 93 2.20 2.59 14.69
C LEU A 93 3.32 3.64 14.64
N GLU A 94 3.05 4.87 15.06
CA GLU A 94 4.05 5.93 15.16
C GLU A 94 5.19 5.54 16.09
N GLU A 95 4.89 5.13 17.32
CA GLU A 95 5.90 4.71 18.32
C GLU A 95 6.83 3.63 17.74
N PHE A 96 6.24 2.62 17.10
CA PHE A 96 6.98 1.55 16.44
C PHE A 96 7.87 2.09 15.31
N LEU A 97 7.31 2.86 14.37
CA LEU A 97 8.08 3.35 13.21
C LEU A 97 9.19 4.33 13.58
N ARG A 98 9.04 5.08 14.67
CA ARG A 98 10.09 5.97 15.21
C ARG A 98 11.29 5.22 15.77
N SER A 99 11.12 3.95 16.13
CA SER A 99 12.23 3.09 16.59
C SER A 99 13.12 2.58 15.44
N LEU A 100 12.70 2.78 14.18
CA LEU A 100 13.32 2.17 13.00
C LEU A 100 14.06 3.20 12.15
N ASN A 101 15.09 2.73 11.43
CA ASN A 101 15.85 3.57 10.50
C ASN A 101 15.22 3.57 9.10
N SER A 102 14.50 4.64 8.78
CA SER A 102 13.81 4.87 7.50
C SER A 102 14.75 4.98 6.28
N SER A 103 16.06 5.20 6.50
CA SER A 103 17.08 5.23 5.43
C SER A 103 17.55 3.83 5.02
N LYS A 104 17.13 2.78 5.74
CA LYS A 104 17.33 1.38 5.34
C LYS A 104 16.11 0.89 4.57
N PRO A 105 16.28 0.00 3.58
CA PRO A 105 15.17 -0.55 2.81
C PRO A 105 14.36 -1.54 3.67
N LEU A 106 13.37 -1.01 4.39
CA LEU A 106 12.45 -1.76 5.23
C LEU A 106 11.08 -1.85 4.57
N TYR A 107 10.54 -3.08 4.55
CA TYR A 107 9.21 -3.41 4.05
C TYR A 107 8.47 -4.25 5.11
N LEU A 108 7.46 -3.65 5.73
CA LEU A 108 6.83 -4.14 6.95
C LEU A 108 5.36 -4.48 6.71
N GLY A 109 4.88 -5.53 7.35
CA GLY A 109 3.50 -5.98 7.24
C GLY A 109 3.37 -7.42 7.70
N GLN A 110 2.20 -8.02 7.46
CA GLN A 110 2.02 -9.44 7.75
C GLN A 110 2.65 -10.28 6.64
N THR A 111 3.63 -11.10 6.99
CA THR A 111 4.31 -11.97 6.01
C THR A 111 3.35 -13.01 5.44
N GLY A 112 3.29 -13.08 4.11
CA GLY A 112 2.63 -14.12 3.32
C GLY A 112 3.65 -14.98 2.56
N LEU A 113 3.35 -16.28 2.47
CA LEU A 113 4.16 -17.28 1.75
C LEU A 113 3.42 -17.94 0.58
N GLY A 114 2.17 -17.52 0.36
CA GLY A 114 1.23 -18.24 -0.48
C GLY A 114 0.64 -19.45 0.23
N ASN A 115 -0.52 -19.88 -0.27
CA ASN A 115 -1.16 -21.10 0.22
C ASN A 115 -0.48 -22.33 -0.40
N ILE A 116 -0.61 -23.50 0.25
CA ILE A 116 -0.03 -24.76 -0.25
C ILE A 116 -0.44 -25.05 -1.69
N GLU A 117 -1.69 -24.73 -2.06
CA GLU A 117 -2.24 -24.92 -3.40
C GLU A 117 -1.65 -23.96 -4.46
N GLU A 118 -1.01 -22.88 -4.02
CA GLU A 118 -0.41 -21.84 -4.84
C GLU A 118 1.12 -21.88 -4.82
N LEU A 119 1.72 -22.85 -4.13
CA LEU A 119 3.15 -23.05 -4.08
C LEU A 119 3.71 -23.23 -5.51
N GLY A 120 4.67 -22.40 -5.89
CA GLY A 120 5.23 -22.35 -7.26
C GLY A 120 4.39 -21.57 -8.29
N LYS A 121 3.15 -21.18 -7.97
CA LYS A 121 2.29 -20.37 -8.86
C LYS A 121 2.44 -18.86 -8.64
N LEU A 122 3.03 -18.46 -7.52
CA LEU A 122 3.24 -17.05 -7.18
C LEU A 122 4.51 -16.45 -7.81
N GLY A 123 5.37 -17.29 -8.42
CA GLY A 123 6.72 -16.93 -8.86
C GLY A 123 7.55 -16.31 -7.74
N LEU A 124 7.45 -16.93 -6.57
CA LEU A 124 8.31 -16.74 -5.42
C LEU A 124 9.30 -17.92 -5.38
N GLU A 125 10.58 -17.62 -5.24
CA GLU A 125 11.62 -18.62 -5.00
C GLU A 125 11.58 -19.13 -3.55
N PRO A 126 12.19 -20.29 -3.24
CA PRO A 126 12.30 -20.76 -1.86
C PRO A 126 12.94 -19.71 -0.93
N GLY A 127 12.22 -19.35 0.14
CA GLY A 127 12.67 -18.33 1.10
C GLY A 127 12.21 -16.90 0.78
N GLU A 128 11.53 -16.70 -0.35
CA GLU A 128 10.91 -15.42 -0.69
C GLU A 128 9.54 -15.26 -0.05
N ASN A 129 9.20 -14.02 0.28
CA ASN A 129 7.92 -13.68 0.88
C ASN A 129 7.41 -12.32 0.39
N PHE A 130 6.21 -11.96 0.82
CA PHE A 130 5.59 -10.65 0.57
C PHE A 130 4.81 -10.19 1.80
N CYS A 131 4.49 -8.90 1.88
CA CYS A 131 3.57 -8.41 2.90
C CYS A 131 2.16 -8.50 2.34
N MET A 132 1.25 -9.15 3.06
CA MET A 132 -0.14 -9.27 2.63
C MET A 132 -0.83 -7.90 2.58
N GLY A 133 -1.65 -7.70 1.55
CA GLY A 133 -2.25 -6.40 1.25
C GLY A 133 -3.23 -5.93 2.32
N GLY A 134 -4.13 -6.82 2.75
CA GLY A 134 -5.26 -6.52 3.64
C GLY A 134 -4.90 -5.77 4.91
N PRO A 135 -4.09 -6.36 5.82
CA PRO A 135 -3.65 -5.72 7.06
C PRO A 135 -2.86 -4.42 6.85
N GLY A 136 -2.29 -4.27 5.66
CA GLY A 136 -1.52 -3.13 5.23
C GLY A 136 -0.03 -3.46 5.04
N MET A 137 0.55 -2.73 4.10
CA MET A 137 1.94 -2.84 3.67
C MET A 137 2.62 -1.48 3.93
N ILE A 138 3.69 -1.48 4.72
CA ILE A 138 4.44 -0.28 5.10
C ILE A 138 5.79 -0.29 4.41
N PHE A 139 6.14 0.82 3.79
CA PHE A 139 7.38 1.04 3.06
C PHE A 139 8.17 2.15 3.74
N SER A 140 9.44 1.90 4.01
CA SER A 140 10.39 2.98 4.27
C SER A 140 10.54 3.87 3.03
N ARG A 141 10.95 5.13 3.25
CA ARG A 141 11.33 6.06 2.17
C ARG A 141 12.34 5.43 1.22
N GLU A 142 13.31 4.69 1.75
CA GLU A 142 14.35 4.06 0.93
C GLU A 142 13.79 2.99 -0.02
N VAL A 143 12.80 2.21 0.40
CA VAL A 143 12.14 1.25 -0.51
C VAL A 143 11.45 1.97 -1.65
N LEU A 144 10.65 3.00 -1.37
CA LEU A 144 9.95 3.72 -2.43
C LEU A 144 10.92 4.42 -3.38
N ARG A 145 11.97 5.07 -2.85
CA ARG A 145 13.00 5.76 -3.64
C ARG A 145 13.66 4.84 -4.68
N ARG A 146 13.89 3.58 -4.32
CA ARG A 146 14.51 2.58 -5.21
C ARG A 146 13.49 1.94 -6.15
N MET A 147 12.32 1.56 -5.64
CA MET A 147 11.34 0.77 -6.38
C MET A 147 10.53 1.59 -7.39
N VAL A 148 10.07 2.78 -7.01
CA VAL A 148 9.07 3.53 -7.80
C VAL A 148 9.52 3.91 -9.21
N PRO A 149 10.81 4.26 -9.48
CA PRO A 149 11.30 4.46 -10.84
C PRO A 149 11.06 3.27 -11.77
N HIS A 150 10.87 2.06 -11.23
CA HIS A 150 10.67 0.82 -11.97
C HIS A 150 9.20 0.33 -11.97
N ILE A 151 8.23 1.07 -11.42
CA ILE A 151 6.82 0.63 -11.38
C ILE A 151 6.26 0.33 -12.77
N GLY A 152 6.68 1.08 -13.80
CA GLY A 152 6.24 0.81 -15.17
C GLY A 152 6.68 -0.57 -15.68
N GLU A 153 7.86 -1.04 -15.26
CA GLU A 153 8.37 -2.38 -15.54
C GLU A 153 7.58 -3.44 -14.75
N CYS A 154 7.40 -3.21 -13.44
CA CYS A 154 6.59 -4.10 -12.60
C CYS A 154 5.16 -4.30 -13.12
N LEU A 155 4.51 -3.25 -13.60
CA LEU A 155 3.16 -3.32 -14.18
C LEU A 155 3.09 -4.11 -15.50
N ARG A 156 4.16 -4.12 -16.30
CA ARG A 156 4.20 -4.86 -17.57
C ARG A 156 4.59 -6.33 -17.38
N GLU A 157 5.32 -6.63 -16.32
CA GLU A 157 5.90 -7.95 -16.04
C GLU A 157 5.20 -8.66 -14.87
N MET A 158 3.92 -8.33 -14.63
CA MET A 158 3.12 -9.01 -13.63
C MET A 158 2.96 -10.50 -13.98
N TYR A 159 3.11 -11.35 -12.98
CA TYR A 159 3.06 -12.81 -13.16
C TYR A 159 1.78 -13.44 -12.63
N THR A 160 1.25 -12.88 -11.55
CA THR A 160 0.04 -13.33 -10.87
C THR A 160 -1.05 -12.26 -10.97
N THR A 161 -2.27 -12.61 -10.59
CA THR A 161 -3.35 -11.64 -10.37
C THR A 161 -3.36 -11.09 -8.94
N HIS A 162 -2.51 -11.59 -8.04
CA HIS A 162 -2.48 -11.21 -6.63
C HIS A 162 -1.70 -9.91 -6.46
N GLU A 163 -2.38 -8.85 -6.02
CA GLU A 163 -1.80 -7.51 -5.95
C GLU A 163 -0.63 -7.40 -4.96
N ASP A 164 -0.77 -8.00 -3.79
CA ASP A 164 0.25 -7.96 -2.73
C ASP A 164 1.48 -8.79 -3.09
N VAL A 165 1.29 -9.91 -3.79
CA VAL A 165 2.38 -10.70 -4.38
C VAL A 165 3.14 -9.88 -5.41
N GLU A 166 2.47 -9.21 -6.35
CA GLU A 166 3.15 -8.39 -7.38
C GLU A 166 3.87 -7.19 -6.76
N VAL A 167 3.27 -6.51 -5.77
CA VAL A 167 3.94 -5.45 -5.02
C VAL A 167 5.18 -6.01 -4.32
N GLY A 168 5.07 -7.15 -3.63
CA GLY A 168 6.20 -7.82 -2.97
C GLY A 168 7.33 -8.19 -3.93
N ARG A 169 7.00 -8.73 -5.11
CA ARG A 169 7.98 -9.03 -6.17
C ARG A 169 8.70 -7.78 -6.67
N CYS A 170 7.97 -6.68 -6.85
CA CYS A 170 8.54 -5.40 -7.25
C CYS A 170 9.48 -4.81 -6.17
N VAL A 171 9.08 -4.89 -4.89
CA VAL A 171 9.91 -4.50 -3.74
C VAL A 171 11.18 -5.35 -3.67
N ARG A 172 11.09 -6.66 -3.87
CA ARG A 172 12.25 -7.55 -3.91
C ARG A 172 13.22 -7.17 -5.02
N ARG A 173 12.71 -7.06 -6.24
CA ARG A 173 13.54 -6.80 -7.42
C ARG A 173 14.21 -5.44 -7.40
N PHE A 174 13.48 -4.39 -7.02
CA PHE A 174 13.98 -3.01 -7.14
C PHE A 174 14.21 -2.31 -5.80
N GLY A 175 13.43 -2.63 -4.77
CA GLY A 175 13.68 -2.16 -3.39
C GLY A 175 14.87 -2.85 -2.73
N GLY A 176 15.23 -4.06 -3.16
CA GLY A 176 16.35 -4.84 -2.62
C GLY A 176 16.10 -5.37 -1.22
N THR A 177 14.83 -5.63 -0.89
CA THR A 177 14.38 -6.17 0.40
C THR A 177 13.11 -6.98 0.21
N GLN A 178 12.67 -7.72 1.22
CA GLN A 178 11.38 -8.42 1.21
C GLN A 178 10.62 -8.15 2.50
N CYS A 179 9.44 -8.73 2.64
CA CYS A 179 8.67 -8.55 3.86
C CYS A 179 9.44 -9.12 5.06
N VAL A 180 9.41 -8.37 6.16
CA VAL A 180 10.08 -8.78 7.39
C VAL A 180 9.37 -9.98 8.02
N TRP A 181 10.15 -10.98 8.43
CA TRP A 181 9.65 -12.17 9.12
C TRP A 181 9.11 -11.85 10.52
N SER A 182 9.74 -10.90 11.21
CA SER A 182 9.33 -10.41 12.51
C SER A 182 9.91 -9.01 12.76
N TYR A 183 9.19 -8.23 13.56
CA TYR A 183 9.59 -6.96 14.15
C TYR A 183 8.91 -6.78 15.50
#